data_AF-B4M3F5-F1
#
_entry.id   AF-B4M3F5-F1
#
_cell.length_a   1.000
_cell.length_b   1.000
_cell.length_c   1.000
_cell.angle_alpha   90.00
_cell.angle_beta   90.00
_cell.angle_gamma   90.00
#
_symmetry.space_group_name_H-M   'P 1'
#
loop_
_entity.id
_entity.type
_entity.pdbx_description
1 polymer ?
#
loop_
_entity_poly.entity_id
_entity_poly.type
_entity_poly.pdbx_seq_one_letter_code
_entity_poly.pdbx_strand_id
1 'polypeptide(L)'
;MNFLLRFIVFCFDPLGLGRRFIVRPAVNLTLNVYDRFRSKADEKVDTIRELVLRLGLIAFAVVLIIWLAVFFYAAFYYVYMPPISHTRPVHMQFKTCLETSTPCTFPHAHVSLTKKQQLLMVGQAYKVIVNIDMPESPQNLELGMFMVCAEMRDYDSMLRGHSCRSAMMRYRSPLIRMISTWALSPLYVLGWKEEFQKVPVEIFSRYLEERQHPITDVYVEIQSQKIQFYTVTLHIEADFTGLRYIMFNWPILSAIVAISTNLFFILVVFLLSWYHWSDATWLHNLQIRYARLTNQLQKKASSVILSSSSSLRDEDELSFLDEKYEIAEVGANIEDLQLDKASDKTPESLEAQTLRQRKVKEQA
;
A
#
# COMPACT_ATOMS: atom_id res chain seq x y z
N MET A 1 58.19 -38.07 16.22
CA MET A 1 58.36 -37.20 17.40
C MET A 1 58.48 -38.05 18.67
N ASN A 2 59.61 -38.30 19.32
CA ASN A 2 61.04 -38.30 18.97
C ASN A 2 61.65 -39.35 19.93
N PHE A 3 62.49 -40.26 19.45
CA PHE A 3 63.16 -41.28 20.30
C PHE A 3 63.96 -40.60 21.42
N LEU A 4 64.52 -39.44 21.12
CA LEU A 4 65.25 -38.55 22.02
C LEU A 4 64.39 -38.03 23.19
N LEU A 5 63.11 -37.74 22.94
CA LEU A 5 62.19 -37.26 23.97
C LEU A 5 61.78 -38.37 24.95
N ARG A 6 61.64 -39.61 24.44
CA ARG A 6 61.37 -40.79 25.30
C ARG A 6 62.56 -41.13 26.19
N PHE A 7 63.78 -40.93 25.69
CA PHE A 7 65.01 -41.20 26.44
C PHE A 7 65.21 -40.21 27.60
N ILE A 8 64.99 -38.92 27.36
CA ILE A 8 65.07 -37.87 28.40
C ILE A 8 64.02 -38.07 29.49
N VAL A 9 62.81 -38.50 29.12
CA VAL A 9 61.72 -38.78 30.09
C VAL A 9 62.02 -40.02 30.93
N PHE A 10 62.75 -41.01 30.39
CA PHE A 10 63.15 -42.21 31.12
C PHE A 10 64.28 -41.93 32.13
N CYS A 11 65.20 -41.01 31.81
CA CYS A 11 66.25 -40.58 32.75
C CYS A 11 65.72 -39.84 33.99
N PHE A 12 64.60 -39.12 33.88
CA PHE A 12 64.02 -38.37 34.99
C PHE A 12 63.07 -39.19 35.88
N ASP A 13 62.62 -40.37 35.47
CA ASP A 13 61.71 -41.23 36.26
C ASP A 13 61.81 -42.72 35.83
N PRO A 14 62.83 -43.48 36.30
CA PRO A 14 63.16 -44.82 35.79
C PRO A 14 62.13 -45.90 36.14
N LEU A 15 61.29 -45.66 37.15
CA LEU A 15 60.24 -46.59 37.60
C LEU A 15 58.83 -46.20 37.11
N GLY A 16 58.68 -45.07 36.42
CA GLY A 16 57.39 -44.59 35.90
C GLY A 16 56.31 -44.34 36.97
N LEU A 17 56.70 -44.37 38.25
CA LEU A 17 55.79 -44.21 39.39
C LEU A 17 55.29 -42.76 39.49
N GLY A 18 56.17 -41.75 39.34
CA GLY A 18 55.78 -40.34 39.39
C GLY A 18 54.80 -39.96 38.28
N ARG A 19 55.02 -40.49 37.07
CA ARG A 19 54.10 -40.28 35.94
C ARG A 19 52.72 -40.90 36.15
N ARG A 20 52.62 -42.08 36.76
CA ARG A 20 51.35 -42.76 37.02
C ARG A 20 50.60 -42.17 38.22
N PHE A 21 51.31 -41.80 39.29
CA PHE A 21 50.69 -41.40 40.55
C PHE A 21 50.46 -39.89 40.68
N ILE A 22 51.26 -39.05 40.01
CA ILE A 22 51.18 -37.58 40.16
C ILE A 22 50.75 -36.93 38.84
N VAL A 23 51.44 -37.23 37.74
CA VAL A 23 51.23 -36.49 36.47
C VAL A 23 49.88 -36.84 35.82
N ARG A 24 49.54 -38.13 35.69
CA ARG A 24 48.27 -38.55 35.09
C ARG A 24 47.02 -38.06 35.83
N PRO A 25 46.89 -38.19 37.17
CA PRO A 25 45.72 -37.67 37.87
C PRO A 25 45.68 -36.15 37.85
N ALA A 26 46.82 -35.44 37.92
CA ALA A 26 46.85 -33.98 37.80
C ALA A 26 46.40 -33.51 36.41
N VAL A 27 46.89 -34.14 35.33
CA VAL A 27 46.48 -33.83 33.96
C VAL A 27 44.99 -34.10 33.75
N ASN A 28 44.50 -35.26 34.19
CA ASN A 28 43.07 -35.58 34.10
C ASN A 28 42.20 -34.62 34.92
N LEU A 29 42.67 -34.16 36.08
CA LEU A 29 41.95 -33.19 36.90
C LEU A 29 41.93 -31.81 36.21
N THR A 30 43.04 -31.36 35.62
CA THR A 30 43.09 -30.11 34.86
C THR A 30 42.24 -30.17 33.59
N LEU A 31 42.25 -31.30 32.87
CA LEU A 31 41.39 -31.51 31.69
C LEU A 31 39.91 -31.54 32.10
N ASN A 32 39.55 -32.28 33.15
CA ASN A 32 38.17 -32.32 33.65
C ASN A 32 37.67 -30.97 34.19
N VAL A 33 38.55 -30.10 34.68
CA VAL A 33 38.19 -28.73 35.08
C VAL A 33 38.04 -27.84 33.85
N TYR A 34 38.98 -27.92 32.90
CA TYR A 34 38.93 -27.20 31.63
C TYR A 34 37.67 -27.55 30.82
N ASP A 35 37.35 -28.84 30.68
CA ASP A 35 36.16 -29.32 29.98
C ASP A 35 34.87 -28.86 30.67
N ARG A 36 34.86 -28.75 32.01
CA ARG A 36 33.70 -28.24 32.76
C ARG A 36 33.48 -26.74 32.58
N PHE A 37 34.54 -25.96 32.41
CA PHE A 37 34.45 -24.54 32.09
C PHE A 37 34.05 -24.32 30.64
N ARG A 38 34.61 -25.12 29.73
CA ARG A 38 34.29 -25.09 28.30
C ARG A 38 32.84 -25.47 28.03
N SER A 39 32.33 -26.55 28.61
CA SER A 39 30.94 -26.97 28.42
C SER A 39 29.95 -25.93 28.95
N LYS A 40 30.24 -25.31 30.11
CA LYS A 40 29.44 -24.19 30.65
C LYS A 40 29.52 -22.93 29.79
N ALA A 41 30.64 -22.69 29.10
CA ALA A 41 30.78 -21.56 28.18
C ALA A 41 30.00 -21.83 26.88
N ASP A 42 30.13 -23.02 26.31
CA ASP A 42 29.44 -23.45 25.09
C ASP A 42 27.91 -23.47 25.30
N GLU A 43 27.42 -24.02 26.42
CA GLU A 43 25.99 -24.01 26.80
C GLU A 43 25.43 -22.59 26.90
N LYS A 44 26.18 -21.66 27.53
CA LYS A 44 25.77 -20.25 27.62
C LYS A 44 25.80 -19.55 26.26
N VAL A 45 26.80 -19.83 25.44
CA VAL A 45 26.94 -19.23 24.10
C VAL A 45 25.79 -19.67 23.20
N ASP A 46 25.40 -20.94 23.23
CA ASP A 46 24.30 -21.45 22.43
C ASP A 46 22.95 -20.88 22.89
N THR A 47 22.74 -20.75 24.21
CA THR A 47 21.55 -20.09 24.75
C THR A 47 21.48 -18.62 24.34
N ILE A 48 22.60 -17.90 24.36
CA ILE A 48 22.66 -16.48 23.95
C ILE A 48 22.41 -16.34 22.45
N ARG A 49 22.99 -17.21 21.61
CA ARG A 49 22.75 -17.21 20.16
C ARG A 49 21.28 -17.42 19.84
N GLU A 50 20.62 -18.36 20.51
CA GLU A 50 19.20 -18.62 20.35
C GLU A 50 18.35 -17.40 20.75
N LEU A 51 18.67 -16.75 21.87
CA LEU A 51 17.96 -15.55 22.33
C LEU A 51 18.14 -14.38 21.37
N VAL A 52 19.35 -14.15 20.86
CA VAL A 52 19.64 -13.08 19.90
C VAL A 52 18.89 -13.31 18.58
N LEU A 53 18.89 -14.54 18.06
CA LEU A 53 18.15 -14.87 16.84
C LEU A 53 16.63 -14.72 17.04
N ARG A 54 16.08 -15.19 18.16
CA ARG A 54 14.65 -15.02 18.49
C ARG A 54 14.27 -13.54 18.62
N LEU A 55 15.05 -12.75 19.36
CA LEU A 55 14.81 -11.32 19.53
C LEU A 55 14.94 -10.57 18.20
N GLY A 56 15.94 -10.94 17.38
CA GLY A 56 16.14 -10.38 16.05
C GLY A 56 14.97 -10.66 15.10
N LEU A 57 14.46 -11.89 15.10
CA LEU A 57 13.28 -12.26 14.31
C LEU A 57 12.02 -11.51 14.77
N ILE A 58 11.82 -11.34 16.08
CA ILE A 58 10.69 -10.56 16.62
C ILE A 58 10.82 -9.08 16.22
N ALA A 59 12.01 -8.49 16.37
CA ALA A 59 12.25 -7.10 15.99
C ALA A 59 12.00 -6.88 14.49
N PHE A 60 12.48 -7.80 13.64
CA PHE A 60 12.22 -7.76 12.20
C PHE A 60 10.73 -7.87 11.89
N ALA A 61 10.00 -8.78 12.54
CA ALA A 61 8.57 -8.91 12.38
C ALA A 61 7.81 -7.63 12.79
N VAL A 62 8.18 -6.99 13.91
CA VAL A 62 7.59 -5.72 14.34
C VAL A 62 7.83 -4.61 13.32
N VAL A 63 9.05 -4.49 12.79
CA VAL A 63 9.37 -3.50 11.75
C VAL A 63 8.54 -3.76 10.49
N LEU A 64 8.40 -5.01 10.05
CA LEU A 64 7.56 -5.36 8.90
C LEU A 64 6.09 -5.03 9.13
N ILE A 65 5.56 -5.28 10.33
CA ILE A 65 4.18 -4.95 10.69
C ILE A 65 3.94 -3.44 10.62
N ILE A 66 4.84 -2.64 11.17
CA ILE A 66 4.75 -1.17 11.11
C ILE A 66 4.82 -0.70 9.66
N TRP A 67 5.76 -1.25 8.88
CA TRP A 67 5.91 -0.91 7.47
C TRP A 67 4.63 -1.24 6.67
N LEU A 68 4.04 -2.41 6.89
CA LEU A 68 2.76 -2.81 6.27
C LEU A 68 1.62 -1.87 6.66
N ALA A 69 1.51 -1.48 7.93
CA ALA A 69 0.47 -0.56 8.40
C ALA A 69 0.57 0.81 7.70
N VAL A 70 1.79 1.35 7.57
CA VAL A 70 2.05 2.61 6.86
C VAL A 70 1.78 2.45 5.37
N PHE A 71 2.23 1.34 4.77
CA PHE A 71 2.01 1.05 3.35
C PHE A 71 0.51 0.99 3.00
N PHE A 72 -0.30 0.30 3.82
CA PHE A 72 -1.75 0.25 3.61
C PHE A 72 -2.40 1.62 3.73
N TYR A 73 -1.99 2.45 4.69
CA TYR A 73 -2.49 3.82 4.79
C TYR A 73 -2.11 4.65 3.56
N ALA A 74 -0.85 4.57 3.11
CA ALA A 74 -0.39 5.28 1.92
C ALA A 74 -1.16 4.85 0.67
N ALA A 75 -1.33 3.54 0.46
CA ALA A 75 -2.12 2.99 -0.63
C ALA A 75 -3.57 3.49 -0.59
N PHE A 76 -4.21 3.45 0.59
CA PHE A 76 -5.55 4.00 0.79
C PHE A 76 -5.61 5.49 0.46
N TYR A 77 -4.66 6.28 0.95
CA TYR A 77 -4.60 7.72 0.70
C TYR A 77 -4.54 8.03 -0.80
N TYR A 78 -3.63 7.40 -1.54
CA TYR A 78 -3.47 7.64 -2.97
C TYR A 78 -4.62 7.12 -3.84
N VAL A 79 -5.29 6.04 -3.43
CA VAL A 79 -6.46 5.51 -4.16
C VAL A 79 -7.73 6.33 -3.85
N TYR A 80 -7.87 6.80 -2.61
CA TYR A 80 -9.09 7.46 -2.15
C TYR A 80 -9.12 8.97 -2.39
N MET A 81 -7.96 9.63 -2.32
CA MET A 81 -7.85 11.09 -2.45
C MET A 81 -7.56 11.50 -3.90
N PRO A 82 -8.47 12.23 -4.57
CA PRO A 82 -8.21 12.79 -5.90
C PRO A 82 -7.25 14.00 -5.81
N PRO A 83 -6.69 14.45 -6.95
CA PRO A 83 -5.95 15.71 -7.01
C PRO A 83 -6.80 16.88 -6.47
N ILE A 84 -6.18 17.71 -5.61
CA ILE A 84 -6.86 18.75 -4.82
C ILE A 84 -7.32 19.92 -5.67
N SER A 85 -6.48 20.39 -6.60
CA SER A 85 -6.78 21.56 -7.41
C SER A 85 -6.11 21.49 -8.78
N HIS A 86 -6.82 21.99 -9.79
CA HIS A 86 -6.32 22.16 -11.15
C HIS A 86 -6.39 23.64 -11.53
N THR A 87 -5.25 24.21 -11.89
CA THR A 87 -5.16 25.59 -12.37
C THR A 87 -4.84 25.60 -13.87
N ARG A 88 -5.66 26.30 -14.65
CA ARG A 88 -5.50 26.44 -16.09
C ARG A 88 -5.52 27.92 -16.49
N PRO A 89 -4.56 28.39 -17.29
CA PRO A 89 -4.63 29.73 -17.85
C PRO A 89 -5.79 29.81 -18.84
N VAL A 90 -6.51 30.93 -18.81
CA VAL A 90 -7.62 31.22 -19.71
C VAL A 90 -7.17 32.32 -20.66
N HIS A 91 -6.86 31.93 -21.88
CA HIS A 91 -6.53 32.87 -22.94
C HIS A 91 -7.83 33.40 -23.52
N MET A 92 -8.13 34.68 -23.26
CA MET A 92 -9.33 35.34 -23.79
C MET A 92 -9.10 35.79 -25.24
N GLN A 93 -10.09 35.54 -26.09
CA GLN A 93 -10.20 36.05 -27.45
C GLN A 93 -11.34 37.06 -27.54
N PHE A 94 -11.19 38.06 -28.41
CA PHE A 94 -12.25 38.99 -28.76
C PHE A 94 -12.09 39.39 -30.22
N LYS A 95 -13.20 39.71 -30.89
CA LYS A 95 -13.18 40.29 -32.24
C LYS A 95 -13.17 41.81 -32.11
N THR A 96 -12.23 42.46 -32.77
CA THR A 96 -12.18 43.93 -32.89
C THR A 96 -13.22 44.41 -33.90
N CYS A 97 -13.87 45.54 -33.62
CA CYS A 97 -14.68 46.20 -34.63
C CYS A 97 -13.79 46.78 -35.73
N LEU A 98 -14.30 46.85 -36.96
CA LEU A 98 -13.54 47.38 -38.10
C LEU A 98 -13.37 48.91 -38.03
N GLU A 99 -14.32 49.62 -37.41
CA GLU A 99 -14.35 51.09 -37.38
C GLU A 99 -13.74 51.71 -36.12
N THR A 100 -13.81 51.00 -34.99
CA THR A 100 -13.24 51.43 -33.71
C THR A 100 -12.38 50.29 -33.20
N SER A 101 -11.14 50.54 -32.80
CA SER A 101 -10.22 49.55 -32.21
C SER A 101 -10.70 48.96 -30.86
N THR A 102 -11.98 49.10 -30.55
CA THR A 102 -12.69 48.55 -29.40
C THR A 102 -13.13 47.11 -29.67
N PRO A 103 -13.26 46.28 -28.62
CA PRO A 103 -13.80 44.93 -28.75
C PRO A 103 -15.29 44.97 -29.11
N CYS A 104 -15.66 44.33 -30.21
CA CYS A 104 -17.03 44.20 -30.70
C CYS A 104 -17.79 43.10 -29.96
N THR A 105 -17.11 42.00 -29.70
CA THR A 105 -17.65 40.87 -28.93
C THR A 105 -17.16 40.94 -27.50
N PHE A 106 -17.91 40.31 -26.60
CA PHE A 106 -17.40 40.04 -25.27
C PHE A 106 -16.15 39.14 -25.34
N PRO A 107 -15.14 39.40 -24.49
CA PRO A 107 -14.00 38.52 -24.37
C PRO A 107 -14.47 37.14 -23.90
N HIS A 108 -14.13 36.13 -24.68
CA HIS A 108 -14.50 34.73 -24.45
C HIS A 108 -13.31 33.82 -24.65
N ALA A 109 -13.31 32.67 -24.00
CA ALA A 109 -12.24 31.70 -24.09
C ALA A 109 -12.78 30.28 -23.99
N HIS A 110 -12.19 29.38 -24.77
CA HIS A 110 -12.36 27.94 -24.61
C HIS A 110 -11.15 27.36 -23.87
N VAL A 111 -11.40 26.75 -22.71
CA VAL A 111 -10.37 26.15 -21.86
C VAL A 111 -10.49 24.64 -21.94
N SER A 112 -9.68 24.03 -22.80
CA SER A 112 -9.61 22.57 -22.87
C SER A 112 -8.95 22.01 -21.60
N LEU A 113 -9.71 21.30 -20.78
CA LEU A 113 -9.23 20.64 -19.57
C LEU A 113 -8.37 19.41 -19.90
N THR A 114 -8.81 18.67 -20.91
CA THR A 114 -8.25 17.37 -21.32
C THR A 114 -8.74 16.99 -22.71
N LYS A 115 -7.86 16.33 -23.49
CA LYS A 115 -8.20 15.83 -24.83
C LYS A 115 -8.69 14.38 -24.84
N LYS A 116 -8.40 13.58 -23.80
CA LYS A 116 -8.61 12.10 -23.81
C LYS A 116 -8.80 11.42 -22.45
N GLN A 117 -8.41 12.04 -21.32
CA GLN A 117 -8.50 11.43 -19.99
C GLN A 117 -9.44 12.22 -19.10
N GLN A 118 -10.27 11.56 -18.30
CA GLN A 118 -11.13 12.26 -17.35
C GLN A 118 -10.27 12.94 -16.27
N LEU A 119 -10.25 14.28 -16.24
CA LEU A 119 -9.45 15.06 -15.28
C LEU A 119 -10.11 15.09 -13.89
N LEU A 120 -11.45 15.19 -13.85
CA LEU A 120 -12.24 15.31 -12.64
C LEU A 120 -12.80 13.96 -12.22
N MET A 121 -12.72 13.61 -10.93
CA MET A 121 -13.20 12.32 -10.43
C MET A 121 -14.74 12.29 -10.43
N VAL A 122 -15.35 11.25 -11.02
CA VAL A 122 -16.81 11.04 -11.00
C VAL A 122 -17.36 11.06 -9.57
N GLY A 123 -18.47 11.78 -9.37
CA GLY A 123 -19.19 11.81 -8.09
C GLY A 123 -18.52 12.64 -6.98
N GLN A 124 -17.37 13.27 -7.25
CA GLN A 124 -16.79 14.28 -6.38
C GLN A 124 -17.34 15.66 -6.73
N ALA A 125 -17.71 16.44 -5.71
CA ALA A 125 -18.10 17.83 -5.90
C ALA A 125 -16.86 18.71 -6.09
N TYR A 126 -16.92 19.59 -7.09
CA TYR A 126 -15.89 20.57 -7.40
C TYR A 126 -16.44 21.99 -7.35
N LYS A 127 -15.61 22.91 -6.86
CA LYS A 127 -15.80 24.35 -6.96
C LYS A 127 -15.04 24.86 -8.17
N VAL A 128 -15.70 25.63 -9.02
CA VAL A 128 -15.10 26.24 -10.21
C VAL A 128 -15.02 27.74 -9.97
N ILE A 129 -13.80 28.24 -9.82
CA ILE A 129 -13.50 29.63 -9.51
C ILE A 129 -12.73 30.23 -10.70
N VAL A 130 -13.20 31.35 -11.22
CA VAL A 130 -12.49 32.13 -12.24
C VAL A 130 -11.81 33.29 -11.52
N ASN A 131 -10.48 33.33 -11.57
CA ASN A 131 -9.68 34.41 -11.03
C ASN A 131 -9.31 35.36 -12.16
N ILE A 132 -9.67 36.63 -12.02
CA ILE A 132 -9.40 37.68 -12.99
C ILE A 132 -8.41 38.67 -12.37
N ASP A 133 -7.25 38.83 -12.99
CA ASP A 133 -6.23 39.79 -12.55
C ASP A 133 -6.42 41.11 -13.32
N MET A 134 -6.90 42.14 -12.65
CA MET A 134 -7.26 43.43 -13.25
C MET A 134 -6.42 44.59 -12.69
N PRO A 135 -5.93 45.52 -13.52
CA PRO A 135 -5.30 46.76 -13.03
C PRO A 135 -6.31 47.72 -12.40
N GLU A 136 -5.84 48.58 -11.50
CA GLU A 136 -6.61 49.73 -10.99
C GLU A 136 -6.69 50.90 -12.00
N SER A 137 -7.04 50.62 -13.27
CA SER A 137 -7.18 51.65 -14.30
C SER A 137 -8.48 52.47 -14.13
N PRO A 138 -8.52 53.74 -14.58
CA PRO A 138 -9.74 54.56 -14.50
C PRO A 138 -10.96 53.88 -15.15
N GLN A 139 -10.76 53.22 -16.30
CA GLN A 139 -11.81 52.49 -17.02
C GLN A 139 -12.37 51.33 -16.19
N ASN A 140 -11.50 50.60 -15.49
CA ASN A 140 -11.90 49.50 -14.62
C ASN A 140 -12.59 49.97 -13.34
N LEU A 141 -12.13 51.09 -12.78
CA LEU A 141 -12.73 51.69 -11.58
C LEU A 141 -14.14 52.22 -11.85
N GLU A 142 -14.40 52.73 -13.06
CA GLU A 142 -15.71 53.21 -13.51
C GLU A 142 -16.63 52.09 -14.01
N LEU A 143 -16.11 50.87 -14.22
CA LEU A 143 -16.87 49.77 -14.80
C LEU A 143 -18.05 49.31 -13.92
N GLY A 144 -17.88 49.34 -12.60
CA GLY A 144 -18.88 48.86 -11.65
C GLY A 144 -19.03 47.33 -11.64
N MET A 145 -20.27 46.85 -11.55
CA MET A 145 -20.58 45.41 -11.58
C MET A 145 -20.56 44.90 -13.02
N PHE A 146 -19.95 43.74 -13.23
CA PHE A 146 -19.96 43.03 -14.51
C PHE A 146 -20.35 41.56 -14.30
N MET A 147 -20.81 40.90 -15.35
CA MET A 147 -21.17 39.48 -15.30
C MET A 147 -20.06 38.63 -15.90
N VAL A 148 -19.81 37.48 -15.28
CA VAL A 148 -18.92 36.43 -15.77
C VAL A 148 -19.75 35.17 -15.91
N CYS A 149 -19.79 34.58 -17.10
CA CYS A 149 -20.48 33.33 -17.36
C CYS A 149 -19.48 32.23 -17.70
N ALA A 150 -19.78 31.01 -17.26
CA ALA A 150 -19.07 29.83 -17.71
C ALA A 150 -20.04 28.72 -18.10
N GLU A 151 -19.64 28.00 -19.14
CA GLU A 151 -20.31 26.84 -19.70
C GLU A 151 -19.39 25.63 -19.64
N MET A 152 -19.90 24.53 -19.10
CA MET A 152 -19.21 23.25 -19.06
C MET A 152 -19.68 22.43 -20.27
N ARG A 153 -18.74 22.04 -21.14
CA ARG A 153 -19.00 21.31 -22.37
C ARG A 153 -18.33 19.93 -22.35
N ASP A 154 -19.11 18.94 -22.75
CA ASP A 154 -18.68 17.55 -22.90
C ASP A 154 -17.79 17.37 -24.15
N TYR A 155 -17.22 16.18 -24.35
CA TYR A 155 -16.47 15.82 -25.56
C TYR A 155 -17.25 16.04 -26.86
N ASP A 156 -18.56 15.78 -26.83
CA ASP A 156 -19.47 16.03 -27.96
C ASP A 156 -19.86 17.51 -28.11
N SER A 157 -19.17 18.42 -27.41
CA SER A 157 -19.41 19.88 -27.36
C SER A 157 -20.80 20.30 -26.86
N MET A 158 -21.57 19.34 -26.30
CA MET A 158 -22.87 19.60 -25.71
C MET A 158 -22.75 20.33 -24.37
N LEU A 159 -23.64 21.30 -24.15
CA LEU A 159 -23.74 22.06 -22.92
C LEU A 159 -24.26 21.17 -21.78
N ARG A 160 -23.49 21.01 -20.72
CA ARG A 160 -23.87 20.24 -19.51
C ARG A 160 -24.18 21.12 -18.32
N GLY A 161 -23.52 22.26 -18.22
CA GLY A 161 -23.77 23.24 -17.16
C GLY A 161 -23.53 24.64 -17.67
N HIS A 162 -24.38 25.58 -17.27
CA HIS A 162 -24.24 26.99 -17.57
C HIS A 162 -24.50 27.78 -16.28
N SER A 163 -23.61 28.70 -15.94
CA SER A 163 -23.81 29.60 -14.81
C SER A 163 -23.20 30.96 -15.08
N CYS A 164 -23.93 32.00 -14.67
CA CYS A 164 -23.51 33.39 -14.74
C CYS A 164 -23.48 33.98 -13.34
N ARG A 165 -22.41 34.69 -13.00
CA ARG A 165 -22.20 35.34 -11.70
C ARG A 165 -21.82 36.80 -11.89
N SER A 166 -22.35 37.64 -11.02
CA SER A 166 -21.88 39.02 -10.93
C SER A 166 -20.55 39.09 -10.19
N ALA A 167 -19.70 39.98 -10.64
CA ALA A 167 -18.42 40.29 -10.05
C ALA A 167 -18.22 41.81 -10.03
N MET A 168 -17.42 42.28 -9.09
CA MET A 168 -17.07 43.69 -8.96
C MET A 168 -15.67 43.79 -8.38
N MET A 169 -14.89 44.76 -8.87
CA MET A 169 -13.64 45.12 -8.20
C MET A 169 -13.91 45.60 -6.77
N ARG A 170 -12.99 45.35 -5.83
CA ARG A 170 -13.19 45.90 -4.48
C ARG A 170 -12.98 47.39 -4.53
N TYR A 171 -14.06 48.12 -4.32
CA TYR A 171 -14.02 49.57 -4.25
C TYR A 171 -13.08 50.04 -3.13
N ARG A 172 -12.24 51.02 -3.47
CA ARG A 172 -11.39 51.76 -2.55
C ARG A 172 -11.59 53.25 -2.82
N SER A 173 -11.70 54.04 -1.75
CA SER A 173 -11.79 55.49 -1.90
C SER A 173 -10.51 56.07 -2.52
N PRO A 174 -10.58 57.20 -3.25
CA PRO A 174 -9.39 57.82 -3.82
C PRO A 174 -8.37 58.21 -2.74
N LEU A 175 -8.85 58.62 -1.55
CA LEU A 175 -8.00 58.96 -0.41
C LEU A 175 -7.22 57.74 0.11
N ILE A 176 -7.85 56.58 0.28
CA ILE A 176 -7.14 55.39 0.76
C ILE A 176 -6.15 54.87 -0.27
N ARG A 177 -6.46 55.00 -1.57
CA ARG A 177 -5.53 54.70 -2.65
C ARG A 177 -4.29 55.58 -2.56
N MET A 178 -4.45 56.90 -2.42
CA MET A 178 -3.31 57.81 -2.23
C MET A 178 -2.47 57.42 -1.02
N ILE A 179 -3.08 57.19 0.14
CA ILE A 179 -2.36 56.78 1.36
C ILE A 179 -1.60 55.48 1.14
N SER A 180 -2.24 54.48 0.50
CA SER A 180 -1.61 53.18 0.20
C SER A 180 -0.44 53.32 -0.78
N THR A 181 -0.59 54.11 -1.84
CA THR A 181 0.47 54.36 -2.83
C THR A 181 1.65 55.08 -2.18
N TRP A 182 1.41 56.07 -1.31
CA TRP A 182 2.48 56.76 -0.58
C TRP A 182 3.18 55.84 0.43
N ALA A 183 2.41 55.12 1.26
CA ALA A 183 2.94 54.25 2.31
C ALA A 183 3.72 53.05 1.74
N LEU A 184 3.28 52.49 0.61
CA LEU A 184 3.91 51.36 -0.06
C LEU A 184 4.77 51.79 -1.26
N SER A 185 5.04 53.09 -1.44
CA SER A 185 5.81 53.63 -2.58
C SER A 185 7.16 52.95 -2.83
N PRO A 186 7.97 52.61 -1.81
CA PRO A 186 9.24 51.94 -2.07
C PRO A 186 9.04 50.55 -2.68
N LEU A 187 7.98 49.84 -2.29
CA LEU A 187 7.65 48.50 -2.80
C LEU A 187 7.20 48.55 -4.26
N TYR A 188 6.44 49.58 -4.64
CA TYR A 188 6.00 49.79 -6.02
C TYR A 188 7.16 50.19 -6.93
N VAL A 189 8.03 51.13 -6.49
CA VAL A 189 9.19 51.58 -7.28
C VAL A 189 10.22 50.46 -7.48
N LEU A 190 10.43 49.63 -6.46
CA LEU A 190 11.31 48.45 -6.55
C LEU A 190 10.67 47.27 -7.30
N GLY A 191 9.39 47.35 -7.67
CA GLY A 191 8.67 46.28 -8.36
C GLY A 191 8.40 45.04 -7.51
N TRP A 192 8.41 45.15 -6.18
CA TRP A 192 8.02 44.04 -5.28
C TRP A 192 6.50 43.92 -5.12
N LYS A 193 5.79 44.97 -5.48
CA LYS A 193 4.33 45.04 -5.54
C LYS A 193 3.93 45.72 -6.83
N GLU A 194 2.93 45.18 -7.51
CA GLU A 194 2.29 45.80 -8.67
C GLU A 194 0.86 46.25 -8.35
N GLU A 195 0.36 47.27 -9.06
CA GLU A 195 -0.98 47.83 -8.87
C GLU A 195 -2.07 47.05 -9.64
N PHE A 196 -2.33 45.83 -9.19
CA PHE A 196 -3.42 45.02 -9.71
C PHE A 196 -4.20 44.35 -8.58
N GLN A 197 -5.42 43.94 -8.92
CA GLN A 197 -6.33 43.26 -8.03
C GLN A 197 -6.75 41.92 -8.62
N LYS A 198 -6.65 40.87 -7.80
CA LYS A 198 -7.21 39.55 -8.11
C LYS A 198 -8.67 39.52 -7.67
N VAL A 199 -9.58 39.27 -8.60
CA VAL A 199 -11.01 39.13 -8.33
C VAL A 199 -11.41 37.67 -8.54
N PRO A 200 -11.54 36.88 -7.45
CA PRO A 200 -12.06 35.51 -7.53
C PRO A 200 -13.57 35.52 -7.68
N VAL A 201 -14.08 34.81 -8.69
CA VAL A 201 -15.51 34.64 -8.94
C VAL A 201 -15.84 33.15 -8.91
N GLU A 202 -16.58 32.72 -7.89
CA GLU A 202 -17.05 31.34 -7.77
C GLU A 202 -18.25 31.12 -8.70
N ILE A 203 -18.01 30.48 -9.84
CA ILE A 203 -19.05 30.24 -10.86
C ILE A 203 -19.97 29.11 -10.41
N PHE A 204 -19.38 27.94 -10.15
CA PHE A 204 -20.06 26.77 -9.62
C PHE A 204 -19.56 26.45 -8.23
N SER A 205 -20.47 26.36 -7.26
CA SER A 205 -20.12 26.01 -5.87
C SER A 205 -20.03 24.52 -5.64
N ARG A 206 -20.84 23.72 -6.33
CA ARG A 206 -20.84 22.26 -6.25
C ARG A 206 -21.18 21.66 -7.61
N TYR A 207 -20.19 21.58 -8.48
CA TYR A 207 -20.28 20.87 -9.75
C TYR A 207 -19.99 19.39 -9.55
N LEU A 208 -20.87 18.51 -10.03
CA LEU A 208 -20.71 17.06 -9.95
C LEU A 208 -20.40 16.50 -11.33
N GLU A 209 -19.28 15.80 -11.44
CA GLU A 209 -18.87 15.15 -12.69
C GLU A 209 -19.66 13.86 -12.91
N GLU A 210 -20.30 13.74 -14.07
CA GLU A 210 -21.02 12.53 -14.52
C GLU A 210 -20.07 11.55 -15.24
N ARG A 211 -20.36 10.25 -15.19
CA ARG A 211 -19.49 9.22 -15.80
C ARG A 211 -19.66 9.12 -17.32
N GLN A 212 -20.88 9.32 -17.79
CA GLN A 212 -21.27 9.11 -19.17
C GLN A 212 -20.72 10.21 -20.09
N HIS A 213 -20.52 11.41 -19.54
CA HIS A 213 -20.31 12.65 -20.27
C HIS A 213 -19.30 13.54 -19.55
N PRO A 214 -17.99 13.20 -19.61
CA PRO A 214 -16.97 13.95 -18.91
C PRO A 214 -16.71 15.32 -19.57
N ILE A 215 -16.52 16.35 -18.75
CA ILE A 215 -16.25 17.70 -19.25
C ILE A 215 -14.85 17.77 -19.85
N THR A 216 -14.79 18.30 -21.07
CA THR A 216 -13.54 18.45 -21.83
C THR A 216 -13.17 19.90 -22.06
N ASP A 217 -14.17 20.77 -22.19
CA ASP A 217 -13.99 22.20 -22.47
C ASP A 217 -14.84 23.05 -21.52
N VAL A 218 -14.26 24.15 -21.06
CA VAL A 218 -14.96 25.17 -20.28
C VAL A 218 -14.92 26.45 -21.08
N TYR A 219 -16.09 26.89 -21.55
CA TYR A 219 -16.23 28.17 -22.21
C TYR A 219 -16.48 29.24 -21.15
N VAL A 220 -15.61 30.24 -21.07
CA VAL A 220 -15.72 31.35 -20.12
C VAL A 220 -15.90 32.64 -20.91
N GLU A 221 -16.89 33.44 -20.55
CA GLU A 221 -17.13 34.76 -21.13
C GLU A 221 -17.27 35.82 -20.04
N ILE A 222 -16.73 37.01 -20.29
CA ILE A 222 -16.91 38.18 -19.42
C ILE A 222 -17.77 39.19 -20.17
N GLN A 223 -18.95 39.49 -19.65
CA GLN A 223 -19.94 40.36 -20.29
C GLN A 223 -19.62 41.84 -20.03
N SER A 224 -18.47 42.28 -20.52
CA SER A 224 -18.06 43.68 -20.54
C SER A 224 -17.07 43.93 -21.68
N GLN A 225 -17.27 45.01 -22.42
CA GLN A 225 -16.36 45.44 -23.50
C GLN A 225 -15.29 46.43 -23.00
N LYS A 226 -15.53 47.09 -21.86
CA LYS A 226 -14.65 48.14 -21.33
C LYS A 226 -13.66 47.62 -20.29
N ILE A 227 -13.77 46.34 -19.92
CA ILE A 227 -12.93 45.70 -18.93
C ILE A 227 -11.50 45.54 -19.46
N GLN A 228 -10.53 45.84 -18.60
CA GLN A 228 -9.11 45.62 -18.84
C GLN A 228 -8.61 44.61 -17.83
N PHE A 229 -7.90 43.58 -18.27
CA PHE A 229 -7.33 42.55 -17.41
C PHE A 229 -6.01 42.05 -18.00
N TYR A 230 -5.13 41.55 -17.15
CA TYR A 230 -3.84 40.98 -17.56
C TYR A 230 -3.96 39.49 -17.88
N THR A 231 -4.55 38.74 -16.95
CA THR A 231 -4.69 37.29 -17.08
C THR A 231 -5.98 36.85 -16.43
N VAL A 232 -6.53 35.76 -16.95
CA VAL A 232 -7.65 35.05 -16.34
C VAL A 232 -7.17 33.63 -16.09
N THR A 233 -7.43 33.09 -14.90
CA THR A 233 -7.09 31.72 -14.55
C THR A 233 -8.31 30.98 -14.03
N LEU A 234 -8.51 29.77 -14.52
CA LEU A 234 -9.55 28.86 -14.08
C LEU A 234 -8.98 27.97 -12.99
N HIS A 235 -9.59 28.02 -11.81
CA HIS A 235 -9.26 27.20 -10.66
C HIS A 235 -10.42 26.21 -10.44
N ILE A 236 -10.13 24.92 -10.56
CA ILE A 236 -11.07 23.86 -10.23
C ILE A 236 -10.56 23.19 -8.95
N GLU A 237 -11.30 23.35 -7.87
CA GLU A 237 -10.92 22.89 -6.53
C GLU A 237 -11.90 21.81 -6.05
N ALA A 238 -11.39 20.71 -5.50
CA ALA A 238 -12.24 19.66 -4.96
C ALA A 238 -12.88 20.10 -3.63
N ASP A 239 -14.21 20.05 -3.54
CA ASP A 239 -14.94 20.33 -2.30
C ASP A 239 -15.08 19.03 -1.49
N PHE A 240 -14.09 18.77 -0.61
CA PHE A 240 -14.06 17.56 0.19
C PHE A 240 -15.12 17.58 1.30
N THR A 241 -15.88 16.49 1.42
CA THR A 241 -16.83 16.26 2.52
C THR A 241 -16.54 14.94 3.22
N GLY A 242 -17.01 14.79 4.47
CA GLY A 242 -16.87 13.55 5.24
C GLY A 242 -15.42 13.18 5.57
N LEU A 243 -15.03 11.92 5.32
CA LEU A 243 -13.69 11.41 5.63
C LEU A 243 -12.60 12.17 4.86
N ARG A 244 -12.85 12.50 3.58
CA ARG A 244 -11.90 13.28 2.75
C ARG A 244 -11.60 14.64 3.35
N TYR A 245 -12.61 15.30 3.93
CA TYR A 245 -12.44 16.59 4.58
C TYR A 245 -11.49 16.51 5.78
N ILE A 246 -11.67 15.49 6.63
CA ILE A 246 -10.82 15.27 7.79
C ILE A 246 -9.38 14.98 7.36
N MET A 247 -9.20 14.13 6.34
CA MET A 247 -7.89 13.79 5.80
C MET A 247 -7.17 15.00 5.19
N PHE A 248 -7.91 15.89 4.51
CA PHE A 248 -7.34 17.08 3.88
C PHE A 248 -6.99 18.18 4.89
N ASN A 249 -7.91 18.48 5.82
CA ASN A 249 -7.71 19.57 6.78
C ASN A 249 -6.81 19.17 7.96
N TRP A 250 -6.78 17.88 8.34
CA TRP A 250 -6.00 17.36 9.47
C TRP A 250 -5.17 16.13 9.07
N PRO A 251 -4.20 16.26 8.15
CA PRO A 251 -3.47 15.13 7.58
C PRO A 251 -2.75 14.30 8.67
N ILE A 252 -2.09 14.96 9.62
CA ILE A 252 -1.32 14.29 10.69
C ILE A 252 -2.23 13.49 11.63
N LEU A 253 -3.32 14.11 12.10
CA LEU A 253 -4.24 13.43 13.03
C LEU A 253 -4.93 12.25 12.35
N SER A 254 -5.38 12.43 11.11
CA SER A 254 -5.99 11.35 10.34
C SER A 254 -5.02 10.19 10.08
N ALA A 255 -3.75 10.49 9.80
CA ALA A 255 -2.71 9.48 9.60
C ALA A 255 -2.43 8.68 10.87
N ILE A 256 -2.30 9.34 12.03
CA ILE A 256 -2.06 8.65 13.31
C ILE A 256 -3.21 7.71 13.63
N VAL A 257 -4.47 8.19 13.51
CA VAL A 257 -5.65 7.36 13.78
C VAL A 257 -5.69 6.16 12.83
N ALA A 258 -5.52 6.38 11.52
CA ALA A 258 -5.59 5.30 10.53
C ALA A 258 -4.44 4.29 10.63
N ILE A 259 -3.21 4.75 10.91
CA ILE A 259 -2.07 3.85 11.13
C ILE A 259 -2.28 3.04 12.41
N SER A 260 -2.81 3.66 13.47
CA SER A 260 -3.08 2.97 14.74
C SER A 260 -4.15 1.88 14.61
N THR A 261 -5.22 2.12 13.85
CA THR A 261 -6.27 1.12 13.60
C THR A 261 -5.76 -0.01 12.72
N ASN A 262 -5.01 0.30 11.65
CA ASN A 262 -4.36 -0.71 10.81
C ASN A 262 -3.39 -1.58 11.61
N LEU A 263 -2.56 -0.95 12.46
CA LEU A 263 -1.64 -1.65 13.35
C LEU A 263 -2.40 -2.58 14.31
N PHE A 264 -3.52 -2.13 14.88
CA PHE A 264 -4.36 -2.96 15.75
C PHE A 264 -4.87 -4.21 15.02
N PHE A 265 -5.44 -4.05 13.82
CA PHE A 265 -5.94 -5.21 13.06
C PHE A 265 -4.83 -6.18 12.65
N ILE A 266 -3.69 -5.68 12.17
CA ILE A 266 -2.55 -6.53 11.79
C ILE A 266 -2.01 -7.27 13.02
N LEU A 267 -1.93 -6.60 14.17
CA LEU A 267 -1.48 -7.21 15.42
C LEU A 267 -2.44 -8.31 15.88
N VAL A 268 -3.76 -8.09 15.79
CA VAL A 268 -4.76 -9.12 16.12
C VAL A 268 -4.60 -10.35 15.23
N VAL A 269 -4.46 -10.18 13.92
CA VAL A 269 -4.25 -11.30 12.98
C VAL A 269 -2.93 -12.02 13.28
N PHE A 270 -1.86 -11.27 13.56
CA PHE A 270 -0.57 -11.83 13.94
C PHE A 270 -0.65 -12.64 15.24
N LEU A 271 -1.33 -12.13 16.27
CA LEU A 271 -1.53 -12.86 17.53
C LEU A 271 -2.38 -14.11 17.34
N LEU A 272 -3.44 -14.06 16.53
CA LEU A 272 -4.25 -15.23 16.21
C LEU A 272 -3.46 -16.28 15.42
N SER A 273 -2.63 -15.83 14.46
CA SER A 273 -1.73 -16.70 13.71
C SER A 273 -0.68 -17.34 14.62
N TRP A 274 -0.09 -16.57 15.52
CA TRP A 274 0.84 -17.06 16.54
C TRP A 274 0.17 -18.07 17.48
N TYR A 275 -1.03 -17.76 17.96
CA TYR A 275 -1.82 -18.63 18.82
C TYR A 275 -2.10 -19.96 18.12
N HIS A 276 -2.60 -19.94 16.88
CA HIS A 276 -2.84 -21.13 16.08
C HIS A 276 -1.56 -21.95 15.81
N TRP A 277 -0.44 -21.28 15.49
CA TRP A 277 0.85 -21.96 15.31
C TRP A 277 1.36 -22.60 16.61
N SER A 278 1.15 -21.93 17.74
CA SER A 278 1.52 -22.47 19.05
C SER A 278 0.67 -23.69 19.43
N ASP A 279 -0.63 -23.69 19.12
CA ASP A 279 -1.51 -24.84 19.32
C ASP A 279 -1.14 -26.01 18.39
N ALA A 280 -0.60 -25.75 17.19
CA ALA A 280 -0.09 -26.78 16.28
C ALA A 280 1.10 -27.59 16.85
N THR A 281 1.74 -27.13 17.94
CA THR A 281 2.72 -27.96 18.67
C THR A 281 2.09 -29.22 19.29
N TRP A 282 0.78 -29.21 19.55
CA TRP A 282 0.02 -30.40 19.95
C TRP A 282 0.05 -31.52 18.90
N LEU A 283 0.03 -31.14 17.60
CA LEU A 283 0.10 -32.08 16.47
C LEU A 283 1.44 -32.83 16.44
N HIS A 284 2.55 -32.12 16.72
CA HIS A 284 3.86 -32.75 16.83
C HIS A 284 3.95 -33.69 18.04
N ASN A 285 3.38 -33.28 19.19
CA ASN A 285 3.31 -34.13 20.38
C ASN A 285 2.45 -35.39 20.17
N LEU A 286 1.39 -35.31 19.37
CA LEU A 286 0.55 -36.45 19.00
C LEU A 286 1.31 -37.47 18.14
N GLN A 287 2.06 -37.01 17.13
CA GLN A 287 2.88 -37.89 16.30
C GLN A 287 3.89 -38.68 17.14
N ILE A 288 4.54 -38.01 18.09
CA ILE A 288 5.49 -38.64 19.02
C ILE A 288 4.79 -39.69 19.91
N ARG A 289 3.57 -39.41 20.39
CA ARG A 289 2.79 -40.38 21.19
C ARG A 289 2.39 -41.60 20.36
N TYR A 290 1.94 -41.41 19.13
CA TYR A 290 1.59 -42.50 18.21
C TYR A 290 2.79 -43.41 17.95
N ALA A 291 3.96 -42.84 17.65
CA ALA A 291 5.20 -43.59 17.42
C ALA A 291 5.68 -44.38 18.65
N ARG A 292 5.47 -43.87 19.88
CA ARG A 292 5.76 -44.64 21.11
C ARG A 292 4.79 -45.80 21.30
N LEU A 293 3.51 -45.59 20.97
CA LEU A 293 2.46 -46.58 21.16
C LEU A 293 2.64 -47.77 20.21
N THR A 294 2.97 -47.51 18.94
CA THR A 294 3.32 -48.56 17.96
C THR A 294 4.56 -49.34 18.38
N ASN A 295 5.61 -48.67 18.84
CA ASN A 295 6.82 -49.32 19.34
C ASN A 295 6.55 -50.20 20.59
N GLN A 296 5.65 -49.78 21.48
CA GLN A 296 5.26 -50.60 22.64
C GLN A 296 4.42 -51.81 22.22
N LEU A 297 3.50 -51.65 21.26
CA LEU A 297 2.71 -52.74 20.71
C LEU A 297 3.60 -53.75 19.98
N GLN A 298 4.57 -53.29 19.19
CA GLN A 298 5.55 -54.14 18.51
C GLN A 298 6.43 -54.91 19.51
N LYS A 299 6.88 -54.26 20.60
CA LYS A 299 7.61 -54.94 21.69
C LYS A 299 6.74 -55.99 22.39
N LYS A 300 5.49 -55.67 22.72
CA LYS A 300 4.57 -56.65 23.32
C LYS A 300 4.27 -57.81 22.38
N ALA A 301 4.00 -57.56 21.11
CA ALA A 301 3.81 -58.59 20.09
C ALA A 301 5.05 -59.49 19.97
N SER A 302 6.26 -58.91 19.89
CA SER A 302 7.51 -59.68 19.86
C SER A 302 7.73 -60.51 21.14
N SER A 303 7.33 -60.01 22.31
CA SER A 303 7.42 -60.78 23.58
C SER A 303 6.41 -61.92 23.66
N VAL A 304 5.22 -61.75 23.09
CA VAL A 304 4.18 -62.79 23.01
C VAL A 304 4.59 -63.88 22.03
N ILE A 305 5.17 -63.51 20.89
CA ILE A 305 5.77 -64.45 19.93
C ILE A 305 6.93 -65.21 20.58
N LEU A 306 7.80 -64.53 21.35
CA LEU A 306 8.91 -65.17 22.06
C LEU A 306 8.41 -66.12 23.17
N SER A 307 7.37 -65.74 23.92
CA SER A 307 6.77 -66.63 24.93
C SER A 307 6.03 -67.82 24.30
N SER A 308 5.38 -67.61 23.15
CA SER A 308 4.74 -68.68 22.36
C SER A 308 5.76 -69.67 21.80
N SER A 309 6.97 -69.20 21.47
CA SER A 309 8.07 -70.07 21.00
C SER A 309 8.70 -70.92 22.10
N SER A 310 8.47 -70.59 23.38
CA SER A 310 8.96 -71.39 24.51
C SER A 310 8.05 -72.55 24.90
N SER A 311 6.80 -72.58 24.41
CA SER A 311 5.82 -73.63 24.73
C SER A 311 5.57 -74.63 23.60
N LEU A 312 6.21 -74.50 22.45
CA LEU A 312 6.09 -75.46 21.34
C LEU A 312 7.45 -75.64 20.67
N ARG A 313 8.23 -76.58 21.22
CA ARG A 313 9.22 -77.35 20.46
C ARG A 313 8.51 -78.62 20.03
N ASP A 314 8.15 -78.69 18.76
CA ASP A 314 8.23 -79.90 17.94
C ASP A 314 8.05 -79.47 16.47
N GLU A 315 8.79 -80.16 15.61
CA GLU A 315 8.92 -79.94 14.17
C GLU A 315 7.57 -80.03 13.43
N ASP A 316 7.35 -79.16 12.45
CA ASP A 316 6.99 -79.50 11.07
C ASP A 316 6.46 -78.27 10.31
N GLU A 317 6.78 -78.22 9.02
CA GLU A 317 6.41 -77.18 8.05
C GLU A 317 4.91 -76.87 8.03
N LEU A 318 4.55 -75.57 7.99
CA LEU A 318 3.72 -75.06 6.90
C LEU A 318 3.73 -73.52 6.84
N SER A 319 3.99 -73.04 5.64
CA SER A 319 3.74 -71.70 5.09
C SER A 319 2.52 -70.99 5.66
N PHE A 320 2.66 -69.71 6.03
CA PHE A 320 1.89 -68.58 5.48
C PHE A 320 2.36 -67.23 6.08
N LEU A 321 2.49 -66.23 5.19
CA LEU A 321 2.67 -64.79 5.42
C LEU A 321 4.09 -64.28 5.67
N ASP A 322 4.89 -64.27 4.59
CA ASP A 322 5.80 -63.16 4.33
C ASP A 322 5.02 -62.07 3.59
N GLU A 323 4.64 -61.00 4.28
CA GLU A 323 4.35 -59.72 3.62
C GLU A 323 5.06 -58.60 4.37
N LYS A 324 6.30 -58.42 3.93
CA LYS A 324 7.21 -57.33 4.26
C LYS A 324 6.59 -55.99 3.84
N TYR A 325 6.08 -55.19 4.78
CA TYR A 325 5.84 -53.77 4.56
C TYR A 325 7.08 -52.98 4.99
N GLU A 326 7.94 -52.68 4.01
CA GLU A 326 8.97 -51.66 4.13
C GLU A 326 8.32 -50.27 4.20
N ILE A 327 8.72 -49.50 5.21
CA ILE A 327 8.52 -48.05 5.26
C ILE A 327 9.75 -47.43 4.61
N ALA A 328 9.56 -46.76 3.46
CA ALA A 328 10.52 -45.80 2.92
C ALA A 328 9.78 -44.61 2.30
N GLU A 329 9.76 -43.52 3.06
CA GLU A 329 10.17 -42.18 2.62
C GLU A 329 9.63 -41.65 1.27
N VAL A 330 8.62 -40.79 1.32
CA VAL A 330 8.57 -39.61 0.43
C VAL A 330 7.99 -38.42 1.22
N GLY A 331 8.90 -37.57 1.68
CA GLY A 331 8.66 -36.14 1.72
C GLY A 331 9.37 -35.50 0.53
N ALA A 332 8.71 -34.50 -0.07
CA ALA A 332 9.21 -33.43 -0.96
C ALA A 332 8.57 -33.38 -2.35
N ASN A 333 8.24 -32.12 -2.71
CA ASN A 333 7.72 -31.57 -3.97
C ASN A 333 6.21 -31.78 -4.14
N ILE A 334 5.31 -30.77 -4.05
CA ILE A 334 5.35 -29.38 -4.54
C ILE A 334 6.04 -29.27 -5.90
N GLU A 335 5.39 -29.85 -6.91
CA GLU A 335 5.00 -29.26 -8.18
C GLU A 335 4.19 -30.35 -8.92
N ASP A 336 3.33 -29.96 -9.86
CA ASP A 336 2.42 -30.83 -10.65
C ASP A 336 1.06 -31.21 -10.02
N LEU A 337 0.16 -30.22 -9.99
CA LEU A 337 -1.28 -30.44 -10.14
C LEU A 337 -1.79 -29.63 -11.35
N GLN A 338 -1.53 -30.15 -12.55
CA GLN A 338 -2.25 -29.81 -13.77
C GLN A 338 -2.54 -31.09 -14.58
N LEU A 339 -3.79 -31.19 -15.06
CA LEU A 339 -4.44 -32.25 -15.87
C LEU A 339 -4.72 -33.57 -15.11
N ASP A 340 -5.94 -34.13 -15.05
CA ASP A 340 -7.06 -34.07 -15.99
C ASP A 340 -8.44 -34.25 -15.31
N LYS A 341 -9.45 -33.57 -15.89
CA LYS A 341 -10.84 -33.98 -16.20
C LYS A 341 -11.30 -35.38 -15.72
N ALA A 342 -12.54 -35.64 -15.29
CA ALA A 342 -13.82 -34.97 -15.58
C ALA A 342 -14.97 -35.48 -14.67
N SER A 343 -16.05 -34.67 -14.66
CA SER A 343 -17.46 -35.07 -14.64
C SER A 343 -18.20 -35.09 -13.30
N ASP A 344 -18.82 -33.96 -12.96
CA ASP A 344 -20.25 -33.97 -12.64
C ASP A 344 -20.95 -32.70 -13.16
N LYS A 345 -22.20 -32.88 -13.59
CA LYS A 345 -23.11 -31.94 -14.28
C LYS A 345 -23.67 -30.92 -13.28
N THR A 346 -24.11 -29.72 -13.67
CA THR A 346 -25.47 -29.34 -14.14
C THR A 346 -25.50 -27.78 -14.32
N PRO A 347 -26.61 -27.11 -14.68
CA PRO A 347 -27.20 -26.82 -16.00
C PRO A 347 -27.09 -25.33 -16.42
N GLU A 348 -26.50 -24.98 -17.56
CA GLU A 348 -26.72 -23.63 -18.13
C GLU A 348 -26.45 -23.52 -19.64
N SER A 349 -26.68 -24.60 -20.39
CA SER A 349 -26.42 -24.64 -21.84
C SER A 349 -27.63 -24.99 -22.70
N LEU A 350 -28.85 -24.94 -22.14
CA LEU A 350 -30.08 -25.31 -22.86
C LEU A 350 -30.66 -24.17 -23.73
N GLU A 351 -30.23 -22.92 -23.56
CA GLU A 351 -30.72 -21.77 -24.35
C GLU A 351 -29.88 -21.45 -25.60
N ALA A 352 -28.66 -21.96 -25.69
CA ALA A 352 -27.78 -21.67 -26.83
C ALA A 352 -27.95 -22.63 -28.02
N GLN A 353 -28.58 -23.80 -27.82
CA GLN A 353 -28.83 -24.79 -28.88
C GLN A 353 -30.21 -24.64 -29.54
N THR A 354 -31.19 -24.06 -28.86
CA THR A 354 -32.53 -23.76 -29.40
C THR A 354 -32.54 -22.58 -30.39
N LEU A 355 -31.55 -21.68 -30.32
CA LEU A 355 -31.42 -20.55 -31.24
C LEU A 355 -30.74 -20.90 -32.58
N ARG A 356 -29.90 -21.94 -32.61
CA ARG A 356 -29.26 -22.40 -33.86
C ARG A 356 -30.15 -23.28 -34.73
N GLN A 357 -31.12 -23.99 -34.15
CA GLN A 357 -32.08 -24.77 -34.94
C GLN A 357 -33.22 -23.94 -35.54
N ARG A 358 -33.51 -22.73 -35.00
CA ARG A 358 -34.47 -21.80 -35.63
C ARG A 358 -33.91 -21.13 -36.90
N LYS A 359 -32.61 -20.83 -36.97
CA LYS A 359 -31.99 -20.19 -38.15
C LYS A 359 -31.82 -21.08 -39.38
N VAL A 360 -31.91 -22.41 -39.25
CA VAL A 360 -31.81 -23.34 -40.40
C VAL A 360 -33.20 -23.66 -40.99
N LYS A 361 -34.30 -23.25 -40.32
CA LYS A 361 -35.68 -23.51 -40.77
C LYS A 361 -36.37 -22.29 -41.40
N GLU A 362 -35.63 -21.19 -41.61
CA GLU A 362 -36.14 -19.92 -42.17
C GLU A 362 -35.43 -19.52 -43.48
N GLN A 363 -34.65 -20.44 -44.08
CA GLN A 363 -34.01 -20.27 -45.40
C GLN A 363 -34.21 -21.48 -46.33
N ALA A 364 -35.32 -22.22 -46.16
CA ALA A 364 -35.79 -23.24 -47.10
C ALA A 364 -37.24 -22.96 -47.48
#